data_AF-A0A232FB50-F1
#
_entry.id   AF-A0A232FB50-F1
#
_cell.length_a   1.000
_cell.length_b   1.000
_cell.length_c   1.000
_cell.angle_alpha   90.00
_cell.angle_beta   90.00
_cell.angle_gamma   90.00
#
_symmetry.space_group_name_H-M   'P 1'
#
loop_
_entity.id
_entity.type
_entity.pdbx_description
1 polymer ?
#
loop_
_entity_poly.entity_id
_entity_poly.type
_entity_poly.pdbx_seq_one_letter_code
_entity_poly.pdbx_strand_id
1 'polypeptide(L)' 'MHIIVLVFTSVYTISQIPLISFTGSTSSGKKVALKVQERFGRSLLELGGNNAIVGKYLYGMRMHEL' A
#
# COMPACT_ATOMS: atom_id res chain seq x y z
N MET A 1 6.27 -20.31 2.11
CA MET A 1 5.28 -19.21 2.30
C MET A 1 4.88 -18.96 3.76
N HIS A 2 5.04 -19.90 4.71
CA HIS A 2 4.62 -19.70 6.11
C HIS A 2 5.70 -19.01 7.00
N ILE A 3 6.98 -19.22 6.69
CA ILE A 3 8.11 -18.68 7.49
C ILE A 3 8.27 -17.16 7.29
N ILE A 4 8.07 -16.64 6.07
CA ILE A 4 8.21 -15.21 5.79
C ILE A 4 7.11 -14.39 6.49
N VAL A 5 5.88 -14.92 6.59
CA VAL A 5 4.77 -14.25 7.29
C VAL A 5 5.00 -14.15 8.80
N LEU A 6 5.62 -15.17 9.41
CA LEU A 6 5.89 -15.23 10.85
C LEU A 6 6.89 -14.16 11.33
N VAL A 7 7.94 -13.90 10.55
CA VAL A 7 8.96 -12.87 10.87
C VAL A 7 8.34 -11.47 10.90
N PHE A 8 7.37 -11.22 10.04
CA PHE A 8 6.66 -9.95 9.95
C PHE A 8 5.74 -9.69 11.16
N THR A 9 4.94 -10.67 11.58
CA THR A 9 3.95 -10.49 12.66
C THR A 9 4.53 -10.09 14.02
N SER A 10 5.73 -10.55 14.36
CA SER A 10 6.34 -10.25 15.66
C SER A 10 6.72 -8.77 15.76
N VAL A 11 7.31 -8.21 14.71
CA VAL A 11 7.88 -6.86 14.73
C VAL A 11 6.81 -5.79 14.97
N TYR A 12 5.61 -5.92 14.41
CA TYR A 12 4.56 -4.92 14.60
C TYR A 12 3.92 -4.94 15.99
N THR A 13 4.19 -5.97 16.80
CA THR A 13 3.65 -6.10 18.17
C THR A 13 4.56 -5.53 19.25
N ILE A 14 5.79 -5.15 18.91
CA ILE A 14 6.77 -4.63 19.88
C ILE A 14 6.36 -3.22 20.32
N SER A 15 6.05 -3.06 21.61
CA SER A 15 5.55 -1.82 22.22
C SER A 15 6.52 -0.64 22.12
N GLN A 16 7.84 -0.90 22.12
CA GLN A 16 8.87 0.14 22.08
C GLN A 16 9.08 0.75 20.68
N ILE A 17 8.48 0.18 19.63
CA ILE A 17 8.61 0.73 18.26
C ILE A 17 7.52 1.78 18.05
N PRO A 18 7.85 3.08 17.94
CA PRO A 18 6.86 4.16 17.92
C PRO A 18 6.14 4.31 16.57
N LEU A 19 6.65 3.68 15.51
CA LEU A 19 6.11 3.74 14.16
C LEU A 19 6.44 2.48 13.36
N ILE A 20 5.45 1.94 12.64
CA ILE A 20 5.63 0.87 11.67
C ILE A 20 5.33 1.40 10.27
N SER A 21 6.25 1.22 9.33
CA SER A 21 5.99 1.42 7.90
C SER A 21 5.74 0.08 7.23
N PHE A 22 4.69 -0.02 6.41
CA PHE A 22 4.31 -1.24 5.72
C PHE A 22 3.84 -0.95 4.30
N THR A 23 4.43 -1.64 3.33
CA THR A 23 3.99 -1.63 1.92
C THR A 23 3.43 -3.01 1.56
N GLY A 24 2.25 -3.08 0.96
CA GLY A 24 1.66 -4.35 0.58
C GLY A 24 0.21 -4.31 0.10
N SER A 25 -0.46 -5.45 0.10
CA SER A 25 -1.87 -5.52 -0.30
C SER A 25 -2.78 -4.85 0.74
N THR A 26 -3.91 -4.31 0.29
CA THR A 26 -4.90 -3.68 1.18
C THR A 26 -5.43 -4.66 2.24
N SER A 27 -5.57 -5.94 1.88
CA SER A 27 -5.99 -7.01 2.80
C SER A 27 -4.97 -7.22 3.94
N SER A 28 -3.68 -7.35 3.60
CA SER A 28 -2.62 -7.51 4.60
C SER A 28 -2.41 -6.24 5.41
N GLY A 29 -2.45 -5.07 4.77
CA GLY A 29 -2.32 -3.76 5.43
C GLY A 29 -3.34 -3.53 6.54
N LYS A 30 -4.60 -3.94 6.33
CA LYS A 30 -5.64 -3.90 7.38
C LYS A 30 -5.26 -4.73 8.61
N LYS A 31 -4.71 -5.93 8.41
CA LYS A 31 -4.27 -6.80 9.52
C LYS A 31 -3.11 -6.17 10.28
N VAL A 32 -2.15 -5.58 9.57
CA VAL A 32 -1.02 -4.85 10.18
C VAL A 32 -1.51 -3.65 10.98
N ALA A 33 -2.41 -2.83 10.43
CA ALA A 33 -2.98 -1.67 11.09
C ALA A 33 -3.65 -2.04 12.42
N LEU A 34 -4.48 -3.08 12.44
CA LEU A 34 -5.12 -3.58 13.65
C LEU A 34 -4.10 -4.00 14.71
N LYS A 35 -3.07 -4.74 14.32
CA LYS A 35 -2.05 -5.23 15.26
C LYS A 35 -1.19 -4.10 15.85
N VAL A 36 -0.88 -3.08 15.05
CA VAL A 36 -0.19 -1.88 15.53
C VAL A 36 -1.08 -1.07 16.48
N GLN A 37 -2.39 -1.01 16.20
CA GLN A 37 -3.35 -0.28 17.03
C GLN A 37 -3.63 -0.97 18.38
N GLU A 38 -3.56 -2.30 18.47
CA GLU A 38 -3.69 -3.05 19.73
C GLU A 38 -2.69 -2.58 20.81
N ARG A 39 -1.54 -2.05 20.38
CA ARG A 39 -0.51 -1.47 21.26
C ARG A 39 -0.45 0.06 21.20
N PHE A 40 -1.51 0.70 20.71
CA PHE A 40 -1.62 2.15 20.51
C PHE A 40 -0.46 2.76 19.70
N GLY A 41 0.15 1.98 18.81
CA GLY A 41 1.24 2.41 17.95
C GLY A 41 0.75 3.17 16.71
N ARG A 42 1.68 3.80 16.00
CA ARG A 42 1.39 4.49 14.72
C ARG A 42 1.82 3.62 13.54
N SER A 43 1.08 3.72 12.43
CA SER A 43 1.42 3.03 11.18
C SER A 43 1.40 3.97 9.97
N LEU A 44 2.36 3.82 9.05
CA LEU A 44 2.32 4.35 7.69
C LEU A 44 2.10 3.18 6.74
N LEU A 45 1.04 3.23 5.93
CA LEU A 45 0.60 2.13 5.10
C LEU A 45 0.58 2.54 3.62
N GLU A 46 1.46 1.94 2.83
CA GLU A 46 1.46 2.08 1.37
C GLU A 46 0.78 0.87 0.75
N LEU A 47 -0.51 1.01 0.47
CA LEU A 47 -1.35 -0.11 0.05
C LEU A 47 -1.68 -0.03 -1.44
N GLY A 48 -2.09 -1.17 -2.00
CA GLY A 48 -2.53 -1.25 -3.39
C GLY A 48 -3.61 -0.21 -3.72
N GLY A 49 -3.42 0.50 -4.83
CA GLY A 49 -4.38 1.43 -5.42
C GLY A 49 -4.99 0.88 -6.71
N ASN A 50 -6.14 1.43 -7.10
CA ASN A 50 -6.77 1.15 -8.40
C ASN A 50 -6.62 2.39 -9.29
N ASN A 51 -5.37 2.71 -9.63
CA ASN A 51 -5.03 3.93 -10.36
C ASN A 51 -5.62 3.89 -11.77
N ALA A 52 -6.22 4.99 -12.20
CA ALA A 52 -6.80 5.15 -13.53
C ALA A 52 -6.18 6.35 -14.25
N ILE A 53 -6.05 6.23 -15.57
CA ILE A 53 -5.64 7.32 -16.45
C ILE A 53 -6.83 7.64 -17.35
N VAL A 54 -7.25 8.91 -17.36
CA VAL A 54 -8.29 9.41 -18.26
C VAL A 54 -7.60 10.13 -19.41
N GLY A 55 -7.73 9.60 -20.62
CA GLY A 55 -7.21 10.20 -21.84
C GLY A 55 -8.34 10.73 -22.73
N LYS A 56 -8.11 11.87 -23.39
CA LYS A 56 -8.90 12.32 -24.53
C LYS A 56 -8.09 12.05 -25.80
N TYR A 57 -8.65 11.30 -26.75
CA TYR A 57 -8.11 11.29 -28.11
C TYR A 57 -8.38 12.67 -28.71
N LEU A 58 -7.36 13.52 -28.77
CA LEU A 58 -7.34 14.60 -29.74
C LEU A 58 -6.93 13.95 -31.06
N TYR A 59 -7.87 13.82 -32.00
CA TYR A 59 -7.59 13.51 -33.40
C TYR A 59 -6.67 14.61 -33.96
N GLY A 60 -5.37 14.46 -33.76
CA GLY A 60 -4.31 15.31 -34.29
C GLY A 60 -3.85 14.88 -35.69
N MET A 61 -4.68 14.18 -36.47
CA MET A 61 -4.40 13.97 -37.89
C MET A 61 -4.94 15.16 -38.68
N ARG A 62 -4.12 16.23 -38.78
CA ARG A 62 -4.24 17.16 -39.90
C ARG A 62 -3.60 16.50 -41.12
N MET A 63 -4.41 15.76 -41.88
CA MET A 63 -4.12 15.44 -43.27
C MET A 63 -4.49 16.68 -44.11
N HIS A 64 -3.60 17.66 -44.19
CA HIS A 64 -3.70 18.73 -45.18
C HIS A 64 -2.30 19.24 -45.54
N GLU A 65 -1.53 18.35 -46.17
CA GLU A 65 -0.58 18.71 -47.23
C GLU A 65 -0.85 17.73 -48.39
N LEU A 66 -1.97 17.98 -49.08
CA LEU A 66 -2.21 17.60 -50.47
C LEU A 66 -2.28 18.90 -51.26
#